data_AF-A0A446ZKZ7-F1
#
_entry.id   AF-A0A446ZKZ7-F1
#
_cell.length_a   1.000
_cell.length_b   1.000
_cell.length_c   1.000
_cell.angle_alpha   90.00
_cell.angle_beta   90.00
_cell.angle_gamma   90.00
#
_symmetry.space_group_name_H-M   'P 1'
#
loop_
_entity.id
_entity.type
_entity.pdbx_description
1 polymer ?
#
loop_
_entity_poly.entity_id
_entity_poly.type
_entity_poly.pdbx_seq_one_letter_code
_entity_poly.pdbx_strand_id
1 'polypeptide(L)' 'MKSRNINIYKVPTPNIETPEVGFFGRNELPPISTARVTEEQIQKFFDYLELIPEVTQFD' A
#
# COMPACT_ATOMS: atom_id res chain seq x y z
N MET A 1 -18.06 -8.49 30.29
CA MET A 1 -17.39 -8.37 28.97
C MET A 1 -16.60 -7.07 28.96
N LYS A 2 -15.27 -7.12 28.75
CA LYS A 2 -14.43 -5.91 28.71
C LYS A 2 -14.22 -5.52 27.25
N SER A 3 -14.93 -4.49 26.80
CA SER A 3 -14.83 -3.95 25.44
C SER A 3 -13.42 -3.39 25.24
N ARG A 4 -12.68 -3.88 24.24
CA ARG A 4 -11.39 -3.29 23.84
C ARG A 4 -11.69 -2.09 22.94
N ASN A 5 -11.39 -0.88 23.42
CA ASN A 5 -11.39 0.32 22.59
C ASN A 5 -10.20 0.25 21.64
N ILE A 6 -10.45 -0.08 20.37
CA ILE A 6 -9.44 0.01 19.31
C ILE A 6 -9.49 1.45 18.80
N ASN A 7 -8.44 2.22 19.04
CA ASN A 7 -8.32 3.56 18.49
C ASN A 7 -7.85 3.45 17.03
N ILE A 8 -8.79 3.58 16.10
CA ILE A 8 -8.59 3.46 14.66
C ILE A 8 -7.90 4.68 14.01
N TYR A 9 -7.49 5.69 14.80
CA TYR A 9 -6.93 6.95 14.30
C TYR A 9 -5.44 7.15 14.59
N LYS A 10 -4.65 6.07 14.72
CA LYS A 10 -3.21 6.21 14.94
C LYS A 10 -2.53 6.74 13.67
N VAL A 11 -2.14 8.02 13.70
CA VAL A 11 -1.32 8.63 12.66
C VAL A 11 0.08 7.99 12.68
N PRO A 12 0.63 7.60 11.53
CA PRO A 12 2.00 7.08 11.44
C PRO A 12 3.01 8.08 12.02
N THR A 13 3.91 7.61 12.87
CA THR A 13 4.99 8.43 13.43
C THR A 13 6.23 8.26 12.57
N PRO A 14 6.81 9.36 12.03
CA PRO A 14 8.08 9.33 11.31
C PRO A 14 9.19 8.63 12.11
N ASN A 15 10.07 7.91 11.42
CA ASN A 15 11.26 7.32 12.02
C ASN A 15 12.46 7.32 11.05
N ILE A 16 13.58 6.74 11.48
CA ILE A 16 14.84 6.69 10.70
C ILE A 16 14.70 5.93 9.37
N GLU A 17 13.83 4.93 9.31
CA GLU A 17 13.62 4.10 8.11
C GLU A 17 12.58 4.72 7.16
N THR A 18 11.54 5.35 7.71
CA THR A 18 10.39 5.87 6.98
C THR A 18 10.00 7.23 7.55
N PRO A 19 10.48 8.33 6.93
CA PRO A 19 10.22 9.67 7.42
C PRO A 19 8.79 10.14 7.12
N GLU A 20 8.13 9.59 6.09
CA GLU A 20 6.80 10.00 5.65
C GLU A 20 6.03 8.82 5.03
N VAL A 21 4.71 8.90 5.09
CA VAL A 21 3.78 7.98 4.41
C VAL A 21 2.55 8.74 3.93
N GLY A 22 1.95 8.26 2.85
CA GLY A 22 0.76 8.84 2.26
C GLY A 22 -0.05 7.80 1.48
N PHE A 23 -1.30 8.16 1.17
CA PHE A 23 -2.12 7.43 0.21
C PHE A 23 -2.03 8.12 -1.14
N PHE A 24 -1.89 7.33 -2.20
CA PHE A 24 -1.74 7.82 -3.57
C PHE A 24 -2.75 7.11 -4.47
N GLY A 25 -3.40 7.88 -5.34
CA GLY A 25 -4.30 7.35 -6.35
C GLY A 25 -3.55 6.62 -7.46
N ARG A 26 -4.29 5.81 -8.23
CA ARG A 26 -3.76 5.02 -9.36
C ARG A 26 -2.90 5.81 -10.34
N ASN A 27 -3.26 7.09 -10.56
CA ASN A 27 -2.60 8.00 -11.51
C ASN A 27 -1.85 9.14 -10.80
N GLU A 28 -1.63 9.03 -9.49
CA GLU A 28 -1.04 10.08 -8.65
C GLU A 28 0.18 9.55 -7.89
N LEU A 29 0.92 8.62 -8.51
CA LEU A 29 2.08 8.00 -7.89
C LEU A 29 3.20 9.04 -7.67
N PRO A 30 3.85 9.05 -6.49
CA PRO A 30 5.04 9.85 -6.26
C PRO A 30 6.23 9.23 -7.04
N PRO A 31 7.41 9.88 -7.06
CA PRO A 31 8.63 9.22 -7.50
C PRO A 31 8.84 7.88 -6.76
N ILE A 32 8.89 6.78 -7.50
CA ILE A 32 9.03 5.43 -6.93
C ILE A 32 10.46 4.91 -7.02
N SER A 33 10.85 4.06 -6.06
CA SER A 33 12.09 3.31 -6.14
C SER A 33 11.90 2.09 -7.06
N THR A 34 12.22 2.25 -8.34
CA THR A 34 12.07 1.19 -9.36
C THR A 34 12.92 -0.06 -9.10
N ALA A 35 13.96 0.05 -8.27
CA ALA A 35 14.74 -1.09 -7.78
C ALA A 35 13.97 -1.97 -6.78
N ARG A 36 12.87 -1.47 -6.19
CA ARG A 36 12.04 -2.20 -5.21
C ARG A 36 10.69 -2.61 -5.78
N VAL A 37 10.09 -1.77 -6.62
CA VAL A 37 8.77 -2.01 -7.22
C VAL A 37 8.65 -1.26 -8.54
N THR A 38 8.04 -1.88 -9.54
CA THR A 38 7.76 -1.22 -10.82
C THR A 38 6.37 -0.58 -10.81
N GLU A 39 6.16 0.41 -11.69
CA GLU A 39 4.83 0.97 -11.91
C GLU A 39 3.84 -0.10 -12.36
N GLU A 40 4.25 -1.02 -13.25
CA GLU A 40 3.40 -2.13 -13.71
C GLU A 40 2.92 -3.01 -12.54
N GLN A 41 3.80 -3.33 -11.58
CA GLN A 41 3.42 -4.09 -10.38
C GLN A 41 2.40 -3.33 -9.52
N ILE A 42 2.57 -2.01 -9.36
CA ILE A 42 1.60 -1.18 -8.63
C ILE A 42 0.24 -1.16 -9.35
N GLN A 43 0.24 -1.01 -10.68
CA GLN A 43 -0.99 -1.02 -11.47
C GLN A 43 -1.74 -2.36 -11.34
N LYS A 44 -1.03 -3.49 -11.32
CA LYS A 44 -1.64 -4.81 -11.05
C LYS A 44 -2.32 -4.88 -9.69
N PHE A 45 -1.75 -4.26 -8.65
CA PHE A 45 -2.42 -4.21 -7.34
C PHE A 45 -3.70 -3.38 -7.37
N PHE A 46 -3.77 -2.31 -8.18
CA PHE A 46 -5.02 -1.59 -8.41
C PHE A 46 -6.04 -2.44 -9.17
N ASP A 47 -5.62 -3.20 -10.19
CA ASP A 47 -6.52 -4.11 -10.92
C ASP A 47 -7.12 -5.18 -10.00
N TYR A 48 -6.37 -5.65 -8.99
CA TYR A 48 -6.85 -6.63 -8.01
C TYR A 48 -7.90 -6.09 -7.03
N LEU A 49 -8.10 -4.77 -6.96
CA LEU A 49 -9.23 -4.20 -6.24
C LEU A 49 -10.55 -4.43 -6.98
N GLU A 50 -10.50 -4.62 -8.30
CA GLU A 50 -11.67 -4.87 -9.15
C GLU A 50 -11.86 -6.36 -9.45
N LEU A 51 -10.77 -7.08 -9.72
CA LEU A 51 -10.80 -8.50 -10.05
C LEU A 51 -9.60 -9.23 -9.44
N ILE A 52 -9.88 -10.10 -8.47
CA ILE A 52 -8.86 -10.96 -7.85
C ILE A 52 -8.63 -12.16 -8.79
N PRO A 53 -7.40 -12.41 -9.27
CA PRO A 53 -7.10 -13.57 -10.10
C PRO A 53 -7.22 -14.86 -9.29
N GLU A 54 -7.64 -15.94 -9.94
CA GLU A 54 -7.76 -17.26 -9.29
C GLU A 54 -6.40 -17.85 -8.89
N VAL A 55 -5.33 -17.42 -9.56
CA VAL A 55 -3.97 -17.93 -9.37
C VAL A 55 -3.02 -16.78 -9.09
N THR A 56 -2.22 -16.90 -8.03
CA THR A 56 -1.16 -15.96 -7.71
C THR A 56 -0.06 -16.01 -8.76
N GLN A 57 0.30 -14.85 -9.31
CA GLN A 57 1.42 -14.73 -10.25
C GLN A 57 2.76 -14.94 -9.52
N PHE A 58 3.57 -15.85 -10.04
CA PHE A 58 4.98 -16.09 -9.66
C PHE A 58 5.82 -16.28 -10.93
N ASP A 59 7.11 -15.99 -10.84
CA ASP A 59 8.16 -16.28 -11.82
C ASP A 59 9.38 -16.96 -11.18
#